data_AF-A0A354FCH0-F1
#
_entry.id   AF-A0A354FCH0-F1
#
_cell.length_a   1.000
_cell.length_b   1.000
_cell.length_c   1.000
_cell.angle_alpha   90.00
_cell.angle_beta   90.00
_cell.angle_gamma   90.00
#
_symmetry.space_group_name_H-M   'P 1'
#
loop_
_entity.id
_entity.type
_entity.pdbx_description
1 polymer ?
#
loop_
_entity_poly.entity_id
_entity_poly.type
_entity_poly.pdbx_seq_one_letter_code
_entity_poly.pdbx_strand_id
1 'polypeptide(L)'
;MGIGRELASLDFKNLIGGPLIAVIEAQAQAAMSSVDFIKAVGFKPGEEGAVTGDPIYVSFKYPKEVKPYEPEQPSNINIVLIDGGEGYGDSVTVSVSGGSPKKVATAEATVSEGKITSITVTDQGKGYTSKPTVTISGMPEKDAEFTVEFTPYSEAKAAVFSQMVLEVPILTMLPIPFIRVEETTIDFNAKINSVTTSDTASKIGVDSSTEAKAKYFGFSAKLNVSTSYQRTTNTGSKVDRTYSMAVHVRAVQDEMPAGMEKLLGILEDAIKSQPASLPSAAIQPAG
;
A
#
# COMPACT_ATOMS: atom_id res chain seq x y z
N MET A 1 -23.77 -60.42 13.76
CA MET A 1 -22.88 -59.60 14.63
C MET A 1 -21.85 -58.96 13.72
N GLY A 2 -21.62 -57.67 13.61
CA GLY A 2 -22.22 -56.46 14.17
C GLY A 2 -21.41 -55.31 13.58
N ILE A 3 -21.81 -54.81 12.41
CA ILE A 3 -21.06 -53.81 11.61
C ILE A 3 -20.77 -52.55 12.46
N GLY A 4 -21.64 -52.23 13.43
CA GLY A 4 -21.44 -51.15 14.40
C GLY A 4 -20.35 -51.37 15.47
N ARG A 5 -19.97 -52.62 15.80
CA ARG A 5 -18.87 -52.88 16.77
C ARG A 5 -17.48 -52.74 16.15
N GLU A 6 -17.34 -52.95 14.84
CA GLU A 6 -16.06 -52.83 14.12
C GLU A 6 -15.79 -51.40 13.64
N LEU A 7 -16.82 -50.61 13.35
CA LEU A 7 -16.66 -49.16 13.15
C LEU A 7 -16.32 -48.46 14.48
N ALA A 8 -16.87 -48.91 15.60
CA ALA A 8 -16.55 -48.38 16.93
C ALA A 8 -15.12 -48.69 17.43
N SER A 9 -14.39 -49.61 16.78
CA SER A 9 -12.97 -49.88 17.09
C SER A 9 -12.01 -48.98 16.32
N LEU A 10 -12.50 -48.14 15.40
CA LEU A 10 -11.67 -47.12 14.75
C LEU A 10 -11.46 -45.95 15.71
N ASP A 11 -10.20 -45.54 15.86
CA ASP A 11 -9.83 -44.42 16.71
C ASP A 11 -10.10 -43.08 15.97
N PHE A 12 -11.39 -42.73 15.87
CA PHE A 12 -11.82 -41.48 15.23
C PHE A 12 -11.21 -40.25 15.89
N LYS A 13 -10.86 -40.33 17.18
CA LYS A 13 -10.19 -39.24 17.89
C LYS A 13 -8.83 -38.95 17.28
N ASN A 14 -8.03 -39.97 17.01
CA ASN A 14 -6.73 -39.78 16.35
C ASN A 14 -6.87 -39.54 14.84
N LEU A 15 -7.86 -40.15 14.18
CA LEU A 15 -8.09 -40.01 12.75
C LEU A 15 -8.55 -38.60 12.35
N ILE A 16 -9.32 -37.93 13.22
CA ILE A 16 -9.80 -36.56 13.01
C ILE A 16 -8.90 -35.55 13.74
N GLY A 17 -8.39 -35.92 14.92
CA GLY A 17 -7.55 -35.05 15.75
C GLY A 17 -6.18 -34.75 15.13
N GLY A 18 -5.55 -35.73 14.46
CA GLY A 18 -4.27 -35.52 13.79
C GLY A 18 -4.31 -34.39 12.76
N PRO A 19 -5.21 -34.44 11.76
CA PRO A 19 -5.40 -33.36 10.80
C PRO A 19 -5.78 -32.01 11.44
N LEU A 20 -6.65 -32.00 12.46
CA LEU A 20 -7.03 -30.76 13.15
C LEU A 20 -5.84 -30.11 13.87
N ILE A 21 -5.01 -30.91 14.56
CA ILE A 21 -3.80 -30.43 15.23
C ILE A 21 -2.82 -29.87 14.19
N ALA A 22 -2.62 -30.59 13.06
CA ALA A 22 -1.74 -30.15 11.99
C ALA A 22 -2.17 -28.80 11.40
N VAL A 23 -3.48 -28.54 11.27
CA VAL A 23 -3.99 -27.24 10.82
C VAL A 23 -3.71 -26.13 11.83
N ILE A 24 -3.93 -26.38 13.13
CA ILE A 24 -3.64 -25.39 14.17
C ILE A 24 -2.14 -25.05 14.20
N GLU A 25 -1.29 -26.07 14.10
CA GLU A 25 0.16 -25.88 14.06
C GLU A 25 0.60 -25.13 12.79
N ALA A 26 0.04 -25.48 11.63
CA ALA A 26 0.29 -24.76 10.39
C ALA A 26 -0.15 -23.28 10.47
N GLN A 27 -1.25 -22.99 11.16
CA GLN A 27 -1.70 -21.62 11.42
C GLN A 27 -0.77 -20.85 12.35
N ALA A 28 -0.31 -21.48 13.43
CA ALA A 28 0.67 -20.87 14.32
C ALA A 28 1.98 -20.57 13.58
N GLN A 29 2.48 -21.51 12.77
CA GLN A 29 3.68 -21.33 11.95
C GLN A 29 3.51 -20.23 10.91
N ALA A 30 2.35 -20.15 10.24
CA ALA A 30 2.06 -19.06 9.31
C ALA A 30 2.07 -17.69 10.01
N ALA A 31 1.45 -17.56 11.18
CA ALA A 31 1.46 -16.33 11.96
C ALA A 31 2.87 -15.93 12.41
N MET A 32 3.68 -16.90 12.86
CA MET A 32 5.07 -16.67 13.24
C MET A 32 5.92 -16.21 12.06
N SER A 33 5.70 -16.77 10.85
CA SER A 33 6.43 -16.35 9.65
C SER A 33 6.20 -14.87 9.30
N SER A 34 4.99 -14.35 9.49
CA SER A 34 4.70 -12.92 9.30
C SER A 34 5.39 -12.07 10.36
N VAL A 35 5.41 -12.50 11.63
CA VAL A 35 6.11 -11.79 12.71
C VAL A 35 7.61 -11.74 12.45
N ASP A 36 8.20 -12.87 12.06
CA ASP A 36 9.63 -12.97 11.79
C ASP A 36 10.02 -12.12 10.58
N PHE A 37 9.18 -12.10 9.54
CA PHE A 37 9.35 -11.21 8.40
C PHE A 37 9.36 -9.73 8.84
N ILE A 38 8.35 -9.30 9.61
CA ILE A 38 8.27 -7.91 10.12
C ILE A 38 9.49 -7.55 10.97
N LYS A 39 9.95 -8.44 11.85
CA LYS A 39 11.15 -8.20 12.67
C LYS A 39 12.40 -8.09 11.82
N ALA A 40 12.57 -8.97 10.83
CA ALA A 40 13.75 -9.02 9.98
C ALA A 40 13.86 -7.79 9.06
N VAL A 41 12.75 -7.33 8.50
CA VAL A 41 12.75 -6.21 7.52
C VAL A 41 12.51 -4.85 8.16
N GLY A 42 11.76 -4.82 9.27
CA GLY A 42 11.23 -3.59 9.83
C GLY A 42 12.05 -3.01 10.97
N PHE A 43 12.89 -3.80 11.63
CA PHE A 43 13.62 -3.38 12.83
C PHE A 43 15.08 -3.78 12.75
N LYS A 44 15.95 -2.93 13.32
CA LYS A 44 17.36 -3.26 13.50
C LYS A 44 17.49 -4.42 14.51
N PRO A 45 18.54 -5.25 14.41
CA PRO A 45 18.84 -6.24 15.44
C PRO A 45 19.03 -5.51 16.79
N GLY A 46 18.30 -5.94 17.81
CA GLY A 46 18.45 -5.41 19.16
C GLY A 46 19.76 -5.86 19.80
N GLU A 47 20.29 -5.09 20.75
CA GLU A 47 21.37 -5.57 21.63
C GLU A 47 20.89 -6.74 22.51
N GLU A 48 21.84 -7.54 22.99
CA GLU A 48 21.58 -8.77 23.74
C GLU A 48 20.58 -8.56 24.90
N GLY A 49 19.37 -9.10 24.75
CA GLY A 49 18.27 -9.00 25.74
C GLY A 49 17.06 -8.17 25.31
N ALA A 50 17.13 -7.41 24.21
CA ALA A 50 15.99 -6.70 23.63
C ALA A 50 15.31 -7.52 22.51
N VAL A 51 13.98 -7.62 22.54
CA VAL A 51 13.19 -8.46 21.61
C VAL A 51 13.16 -7.89 20.17
N THR A 52 13.38 -6.57 19.99
CA THR A 52 13.48 -5.85 18.70
C THR A 52 14.24 -4.53 18.87
N GLY A 53 15.08 -4.12 17.90
CA GLY A 53 15.76 -2.82 17.88
C GLY A 53 14.91 -1.70 17.24
N ASP A 54 15.53 -0.55 16.93
CA ASP A 54 14.83 0.60 16.32
C ASP A 54 14.26 0.28 14.93
N PRO A 55 13.10 0.88 14.54
CA PRO A 55 12.56 0.70 13.21
C PRO A 55 13.51 1.21 12.12
N ILE A 56 13.51 0.53 10.98
CA ILE A 56 14.31 0.90 9.81
C ILE A 56 13.52 1.93 8.99
N TYR A 57 14.12 3.10 8.77
CA TYR A 57 13.57 4.19 7.97
C TYR A 57 14.29 4.30 6.63
N VAL A 58 13.53 4.71 5.61
CA VAL A 58 14.04 5.15 4.32
C VAL A 58 13.92 6.67 4.24
N SER A 59 15.03 7.34 3.92
CA SER A 59 15.07 8.79 3.78
C SER A 59 14.99 9.19 2.31
N PHE A 60 13.91 9.86 1.92
CA PHE A 60 13.75 10.45 0.59
C PHE A 60 14.12 11.92 0.63
N LYS A 61 14.96 12.35 -0.30
CA LYS A 61 15.34 13.76 -0.47
C LYS A 61 14.64 14.32 -1.70
N TYR A 62 13.88 15.40 -1.55
CA TYR A 62 13.22 16.06 -2.67
C TYR A 62 13.27 17.58 -2.54
N PRO A 63 13.42 18.33 -3.65
CA PRO A 63 13.32 19.78 -3.62
C PRO A 63 11.87 20.19 -3.42
N LYS A 64 11.61 21.12 -2.50
CA LYS A 64 10.30 21.74 -2.30
C LYS A 64 10.42 23.25 -2.41
N GLU A 65 9.50 23.87 -3.13
CA GLU A 65 9.34 25.32 -3.15
C GLU A 65 8.90 25.81 -1.77
N VAL A 66 9.72 26.66 -1.15
CA VAL A 66 9.40 27.25 0.16
C VAL A 66 8.94 28.70 0.04
N LYS A 67 9.33 29.39 -1.04
CA LYS A 67 8.83 30.73 -1.37
C LYS A 67 8.61 30.83 -2.88
N PRO A 68 7.41 31.27 -3.31
CA PRO A 68 7.12 31.44 -4.73
C PRO A 68 7.90 32.60 -5.32
N TYR A 69 8.01 32.58 -6.65
CA TYR A 69 8.53 33.70 -7.42
C TYR A 69 7.63 34.92 -7.20
N GLU A 70 8.22 36.03 -6.76
CA GLU A 70 7.54 37.32 -6.69
C GLU A 70 7.98 38.16 -7.90
N PRO A 71 7.09 38.49 -8.85
CA PRO A 71 7.46 39.28 -10.01
C PRO A 71 7.85 40.72 -9.62
N GLU A 72 8.64 41.36 -10.47
CA GLU A 72 8.93 42.79 -10.36
C GLU A 72 7.62 43.58 -10.43
N GLN A 73 7.43 44.49 -9.47
CA GLN A 73 6.29 45.40 -9.46
C GLN A 73 6.78 46.82 -9.77
N PRO A 74 6.34 47.42 -10.90
CA PRO A 74 6.71 48.79 -11.22
C PRO A 74 6.10 49.76 -10.23
N SER A 75 6.81 50.84 -9.92
CA SER A 75 6.23 51.97 -9.18
C SER A 75 5.21 52.69 -10.03
N ASN A 76 4.11 53.14 -9.42
CA ASN A 76 3.14 54.02 -10.04
C ASN A 76 2.94 55.27 -9.19
N ILE A 77 2.97 56.43 -9.83
CA ILE A 77 2.67 57.73 -9.24
C ILE A 77 1.44 58.26 -9.96
N ASN A 78 0.38 58.48 -9.19
CA ASN A 78 -0.84 59.13 -9.66
C ASN A 78 -1.09 60.38 -8.82
N ILE A 79 -1.24 61.52 -9.48
CA ILE A 79 -1.48 62.81 -8.83
C ILE A 79 -2.94 63.16 -9.09
N VAL A 80 -3.75 63.18 -8.05
CA VAL A 80 -5.18 63.47 -8.14
C VAL A 80 -5.42 64.89 -7.66
N LEU A 81 -5.88 65.75 -8.55
CA LEU A 81 -6.23 67.12 -8.22
C LEU A 81 -7.55 67.16 -7.43
N ILE A 82 -7.58 67.89 -6.31
CA ILE A 82 -8.76 68.11 -5.47
C ILE A 82 -9.33 69.51 -5.73
N ASP A 83 -8.48 70.54 -5.69
CA ASP A 83 -8.84 71.94 -5.92
C ASP A 83 -7.75 72.59 -6.79
N GLY A 84 -8.15 73.25 -7.88
CA GLY A 84 -7.23 73.84 -8.85
C GLY A 84 -6.51 75.11 -8.38
N GLY A 85 -6.84 75.63 -7.19
CA GLY A 85 -6.36 76.91 -6.68
C GLY A 85 -6.81 78.09 -7.54
N GLU A 86 -6.20 79.26 -7.31
CA GLU A 86 -6.51 80.51 -8.01
C GLU A 86 -5.24 81.37 -8.21
N GLY A 87 -5.20 82.15 -9.29
CA GLY A 87 -4.12 83.09 -9.58
C GLY A 87 -2.87 82.46 -10.22
N TYR A 88 -2.96 81.22 -10.71
CA TYR A 88 -1.86 80.59 -11.44
C TYR A 88 -1.66 81.26 -12.82
N GLY A 89 -0.48 81.84 -13.06
CA GLY A 89 -0.10 82.40 -14.35
C GLY A 89 0.37 81.36 -15.38
N ASP A 90 0.88 81.80 -16.53
CA ASP A 90 1.32 80.90 -17.62
C ASP A 90 2.58 80.06 -17.27
N SER A 91 3.32 80.43 -16.22
CA SER A 91 4.52 79.73 -15.77
C SER A 91 4.23 78.85 -14.54
N VAL A 92 3.54 77.73 -14.74
CA VAL A 92 3.36 76.69 -13.72
C VAL A 92 4.34 75.55 -13.97
N THR A 93 5.03 75.10 -12.92
CA THR A 93 5.89 73.91 -13.00
C THR A 93 5.50 72.92 -11.91
N VAL A 94 5.49 71.63 -12.25
CA VAL A 94 5.27 70.53 -11.31
C VAL A 94 6.58 69.79 -11.16
N SER A 95 7.08 69.67 -9.93
CA SER A 95 8.30 68.92 -9.65
C SER A 95 8.01 67.74 -8.73
N VAL A 96 8.53 66.58 -9.11
CA VAL A 96 8.46 65.34 -8.32
C VAL A 96 9.84 65.07 -7.74
N SER A 97 9.94 65.02 -6.41
CA SER A 97 11.19 64.85 -5.68
C SER A 97 11.05 63.82 -4.55
N GLY A 98 12.15 63.44 -3.90
CA GLY A 98 12.14 62.39 -2.89
C GLY A 98 11.88 60.99 -3.48
N GLY A 99 11.57 60.01 -2.63
CA GLY A 99 11.19 58.65 -3.06
C GLY A 99 12.33 57.74 -3.58
N SER A 100 13.59 58.21 -3.52
CA SER A 100 14.81 57.51 -3.95
C SER A 100 14.78 56.87 -5.36
N PRO A 101 14.38 57.61 -6.41
CA PRO A 101 14.27 57.05 -7.75
C PRO A 101 15.62 56.82 -8.42
N LYS A 102 15.68 55.82 -9.31
CA LYS A 102 16.77 55.62 -10.29
C LYS A 102 16.60 56.58 -11.49
N LYS A 103 15.35 56.95 -11.82
CA LYS A 103 15.00 57.98 -12.81
C LYS A 103 13.85 58.80 -12.26
N VAL A 104 14.01 60.13 -12.21
CA VAL A 104 12.98 61.03 -11.69
C VAL A 104 11.77 61.07 -12.63
N ALA A 105 10.58 61.07 -12.06
CA ALA A 105 9.30 61.24 -12.76
C ALA A 105 9.09 62.70 -13.17
N THR A 106 8.43 62.92 -14.30
CA THR A 106 8.03 64.25 -14.76
C THR A 106 6.52 64.36 -14.79
N ALA A 107 6.01 65.53 -14.44
CA ALA A 107 4.59 65.83 -14.47
C ALA A 107 4.37 67.25 -15.01
N GLU A 108 3.22 67.48 -15.61
CA GLU A 108 2.82 68.76 -16.17
C GLU A 108 1.43 69.12 -15.64
N ALA A 109 1.23 70.40 -15.32
CA ALA A 109 -0.07 70.94 -14.95
C ALA A 109 -0.67 71.67 -16.15
N THR A 110 -1.96 71.45 -16.40
CA THR A 110 -2.71 72.26 -17.37
C THR A 110 -3.42 73.36 -16.62
N VAL A 111 -3.23 74.61 -17.04
CA VAL A 111 -3.86 75.79 -16.45
C VAL A 111 -4.89 76.35 -17.42
N SER A 112 -6.07 76.70 -16.91
CA SER A 112 -7.10 77.41 -17.67
C SER A 112 -7.76 78.43 -16.76
N GLU A 113 -7.93 79.66 -17.24
CA GLU A 113 -8.59 80.76 -16.50
C GLU A 113 -7.98 81.00 -15.10
N GLY A 114 -6.66 80.84 -14.96
CA GLY A 114 -5.96 81.08 -13.69
C GLY A 114 -6.05 79.94 -12.66
N LYS A 115 -6.60 78.78 -13.04
CA LYS A 115 -6.74 77.58 -12.20
C LYS A 115 -6.08 76.36 -12.85
N ILE A 116 -5.50 75.48 -12.03
CA ILE A 116 -5.02 74.18 -12.52
C ILE A 116 -6.25 73.30 -12.78
N THR A 117 -6.38 72.76 -13.99
CA THR A 117 -7.50 71.89 -14.38
C THR A 117 -7.13 70.41 -14.37
N SER A 118 -5.85 70.07 -14.52
CA SER A 118 -5.34 68.71 -14.40
C SER A 118 -3.84 68.70 -14.13
N ILE A 119 -3.37 67.64 -13.46
CA ILE A 119 -1.94 67.33 -13.31
C ILE A 119 -1.71 65.96 -13.93
N THR A 120 -0.88 65.89 -14.95
CA THR A 120 -0.58 64.64 -15.67
C THR A 120 0.88 64.27 -15.47
N VAL A 121 1.13 63.07 -14.96
CA VAL A 121 2.48 62.50 -14.92
C VAL A 121 2.87 62.08 -16.33
N THR A 122 3.78 62.82 -16.97
CA THR A 122 4.25 62.60 -18.35
C THR A 122 5.27 61.48 -18.46
N ASP A 123 6.09 61.26 -17.42
CA ASP A 123 6.99 60.13 -17.27
C ASP A 123 6.93 59.64 -15.83
N GLN A 124 6.60 58.36 -15.63
CA GLN A 124 6.47 57.73 -14.31
C GLN A 124 7.81 57.62 -13.56
N GLY A 125 8.94 57.90 -14.23
CA GLY A 125 10.26 57.66 -13.68
C GLY A 125 10.50 56.16 -13.44
N LYS A 126 11.51 55.83 -12.63
CA LYS A 126 11.84 54.44 -12.28
C LYS A 126 12.39 54.33 -10.87
N GLY A 127 12.03 53.25 -10.18
CA GLY A 127 12.68 52.83 -8.95
C GLY A 127 12.26 53.59 -7.69
N TYR A 128 11.07 54.20 -7.68
CA TYR A 128 10.56 54.85 -6.48
C TYR A 128 10.24 53.80 -5.40
N THR A 129 11.00 53.76 -4.32
CA THR A 129 10.82 52.79 -3.21
C THR A 129 10.04 53.37 -2.03
N SER A 130 9.84 54.69 -2.01
CA SER A 130 9.02 55.38 -1.03
C SER A 130 8.23 56.53 -1.68
N LYS A 131 7.20 57.02 -0.98
CA LYS A 131 6.28 58.02 -1.53
C LYS A 131 7.03 59.31 -1.92
N PRO A 132 6.91 59.77 -3.17
CA PRO A 132 7.53 61.02 -3.60
C PRO A 132 6.78 62.24 -3.08
N THR A 133 7.48 63.36 -3.01
CA THR A 133 6.93 64.69 -2.74
C THR A 133 6.72 65.42 -4.07
N VAL A 134 5.48 65.81 -4.33
CA VAL A 134 5.11 66.64 -5.49
C VAL A 134 4.97 68.07 -5.02
N THR A 135 5.56 69.02 -5.75
CA THR A 135 5.40 70.45 -5.49
C THR A 135 5.01 71.18 -6.77
N ILE A 136 4.20 72.21 -6.63
CA ILE A 136 3.71 73.04 -7.73
C ILE A 136 4.20 74.47 -7.50
N SER A 137 4.86 75.06 -8.49
CA SER A 137 5.26 76.47 -8.46
C SER A 137 4.37 77.30 -9.37
N GLY A 138 3.98 78.51 -8.97
CA GLY A 138 3.24 79.42 -9.87
C GLY A 138 2.78 80.75 -9.28
N MET A 139 3.33 81.18 -8.14
CA MET A 139 2.92 82.39 -7.40
C MET A 139 1.39 82.58 -7.33
N PRO A 140 0.61 81.58 -6.88
CA PRO A 140 -0.84 81.67 -6.85
C PRO A 140 -1.32 82.63 -5.76
N GLU A 141 -2.57 83.08 -5.89
CA GLU A 141 -3.31 83.74 -4.80
C GLU A 141 -3.86 82.70 -3.81
N LYS A 142 -4.21 81.50 -4.29
CA LYS A 142 -4.60 80.33 -3.50
C LYS A 142 -3.94 79.07 -4.08
N ASP A 143 -3.19 78.34 -3.25
CA ASP A 143 -2.56 77.09 -3.66
C ASP A 143 -3.58 76.01 -4.06
N ALA A 144 -3.21 75.21 -5.06
CA ALA A 144 -3.96 74.02 -5.45
C ALA A 144 -3.84 72.89 -4.42
N GLU A 145 -4.93 72.18 -4.17
CA GLU A 145 -4.96 70.98 -3.34
C GLU A 145 -4.93 69.73 -4.21
N PHE A 146 -4.09 68.75 -3.86
CA PHE A 146 -3.96 67.49 -4.58
C PHE A 146 -3.55 66.37 -3.63
N THR A 147 -3.80 65.13 -4.03
CA THR A 147 -3.25 63.94 -3.38
C THR A 147 -2.29 63.23 -4.31
N VAL A 148 -1.34 62.51 -3.71
CA VAL A 148 -0.43 61.63 -4.42
C VAL A 148 -0.72 60.21 -4.00
N GLU A 149 -1.30 59.45 -4.91
CA GLU A 149 -1.43 58.00 -4.83
C GLU A 149 -0.14 57.37 -5.34
N PHE A 150 0.40 56.42 -4.58
CA PHE A 150 1.71 55.87 -4.83
C PHE A 150 1.74 54.38 -4.57
N THR A 151 2.22 53.62 -5.55
CA THR A 151 2.66 52.23 -5.36
C THR A 151 4.18 52.15 -5.47
N PRO A 152 4.87 51.56 -4.47
CA PRO A 152 6.32 51.43 -4.50
C PRO A 152 6.79 50.40 -5.51
N TYR A 153 7.97 50.64 -6.04
CA TYR A 153 8.75 49.69 -6.80
C TYR A 153 9.20 48.53 -5.91
N SER A 154 9.02 47.29 -6.38
CA SER A 154 9.59 46.09 -5.77
C SER A 154 10.34 45.28 -6.83
N GLU A 155 11.59 44.94 -6.54
CA GLU A 155 12.40 44.08 -7.41
C GLU A 155 11.86 42.64 -7.42
N ALA A 156 12.07 41.92 -8.54
CA ALA A 156 11.69 40.51 -8.64
C ALA A 156 12.49 39.66 -7.66
N LYS A 157 11.81 38.78 -6.92
CA LYS A 157 12.46 37.79 -6.06
C LYS A 157 12.31 36.41 -6.66
N ALA A 158 13.45 35.75 -6.90
CA ALA A 158 13.48 34.38 -7.40
C ALA A 158 12.80 33.41 -6.41
N ALA A 159 12.13 32.38 -6.95
CA ALA A 159 11.59 31.31 -6.13
C ALA A 159 12.71 30.61 -5.35
N VAL A 160 12.47 30.31 -4.08
CA VAL A 160 13.44 29.64 -3.22
C VAL A 160 13.01 28.20 -3.04
N PHE A 161 13.88 27.28 -3.43
CA PHE A 161 13.72 25.84 -3.19
C PHE A 161 14.57 25.41 -2.01
N SER A 162 14.03 24.56 -1.16
CA SER A 162 14.75 23.92 -0.07
C SER A 162 14.63 22.41 -0.19
N GLN A 163 15.73 21.70 0.05
CA GLN A 163 15.75 20.25 0.01
C GLN A 163 15.08 19.71 1.27
N MET A 164 13.95 19.05 1.10
CA MET A 164 13.24 18.37 2.19
C MET A 164 13.77 16.95 2.33
N VAL A 165 13.83 16.46 3.57
CA VAL A 165 14.07 15.05 3.90
C VAL A 165 12.76 14.50 4.47
N LEU A 166 12.29 13.42 3.86
CA LEU A 166 11.14 12.65 4.32
C LEU A 166 11.64 11.30 4.84
N GLU A 167 11.37 11.00 6.10
CA GLU A 167 11.73 9.71 6.71
C GLU A 167 10.48 8.87 6.87
N VAL A 168 10.45 7.71 6.18
CA VAL A 168 9.31 6.79 6.18
C VAL A 168 9.76 5.41 6.66
N PRO A 169 9.08 4.79 7.64
CA PRO A 169 9.37 3.41 8.06
C PRO A 169 9.21 2.44 6.88
N ILE A 170 10.15 1.52 6.68
CA ILE A 170 10.09 0.59 5.54
C ILE A 170 8.87 -0.34 5.58
N LEU A 171 8.34 -0.61 6.79
CA LEU A 171 7.16 -1.45 6.99
C LEU A 171 5.89 -0.91 6.32
N THR A 172 5.78 0.40 6.11
CA THR A 172 4.58 1.00 5.47
C THR A 172 4.61 0.87 3.95
N MET A 173 5.76 0.53 3.36
CA MET A 173 5.95 0.39 1.91
C MET A 173 6.02 -1.07 1.45
N LEU A 174 6.01 -2.04 2.38
CA LEU A 174 6.27 -3.43 2.10
C LEU A 174 4.98 -4.27 2.19
N PRO A 175 4.63 -5.07 1.18
CA PRO A 175 3.51 -5.99 1.28
C PRO A 175 3.86 -7.13 2.25
N ILE A 176 3.16 -7.19 3.38
CA ILE A 176 3.34 -8.25 4.38
C ILE A 176 2.44 -9.44 4.00
N PRO A 177 2.99 -10.66 3.85
CA PRO A 177 2.19 -11.84 3.55
C PRO A 177 1.39 -12.26 4.80
N PHE A 178 0.08 -12.48 4.62
CA PHE A 178 -0.82 -12.96 5.67
C PHE A 178 -1.62 -14.15 5.12
N ILE A 179 -1.08 -15.36 5.35
CA ILE A 179 -1.69 -16.62 4.89
C ILE A 179 -2.46 -17.22 6.05
N ARG A 180 -3.77 -17.44 5.86
CA ARG A 180 -4.65 -18.09 6.85
C ARG A 180 -5.30 -19.32 6.22
N VAL A 181 -5.46 -20.39 7.00
CA VAL A 181 -6.24 -21.56 6.61
C VAL A 181 -7.71 -21.17 6.82
N GLU A 182 -8.44 -21.06 5.72
CA GLU A 182 -9.86 -20.71 5.70
C GLU A 182 -10.71 -21.94 6.00
N GLU A 183 -10.39 -23.05 5.35
CA GLU A 183 -11.18 -24.28 5.44
C GLU A 183 -10.28 -25.52 5.41
N THR A 184 -10.65 -26.52 6.18
CA THR A 184 -10.11 -27.87 6.08
C THR A 184 -11.25 -28.87 5.98
N THR A 185 -11.33 -29.57 4.86
CA THR A 185 -12.33 -30.61 4.60
C THR A 185 -11.68 -31.97 4.75
N ILE A 186 -12.29 -32.86 5.53
CA ILE A 186 -11.80 -34.22 5.77
C ILE A 186 -12.84 -35.19 5.21
N ASP A 187 -12.50 -35.86 4.11
CA ASP A 187 -13.34 -36.85 3.46
C ASP A 187 -12.92 -38.25 3.92
N PHE A 188 -13.79 -38.90 4.70
CA PHE A 188 -13.57 -40.28 5.14
C PHE A 188 -14.51 -41.23 4.41
N ASN A 189 -13.95 -42.09 3.56
CA ASN A 189 -14.68 -43.10 2.80
C ASN A 189 -14.34 -44.51 3.32
N ALA A 190 -15.33 -45.20 3.88
CA ALA A 190 -15.19 -46.59 4.33
C ALA A 190 -16.08 -47.52 3.50
N LYS A 191 -15.47 -48.47 2.77
CA LYS A 191 -16.19 -49.51 2.03
C LYS A 191 -15.89 -50.88 2.61
N ILE A 192 -16.94 -51.58 3.01
CA ILE A 192 -16.85 -52.95 3.51
C ILE A 192 -17.47 -53.87 2.45
N ASN A 193 -16.64 -54.66 1.77
CA ASN A 193 -17.11 -55.69 0.86
C ASN A 193 -17.04 -57.04 1.57
N SER A 194 -18.19 -57.58 1.93
CA SER A 194 -18.31 -58.98 2.35
C SER A 194 -18.66 -59.82 1.13
N VAL A 195 -17.70 -60.53 0.54
CA VAL A 195 -17.98 -61.46 -0.56
C VAL A 195 -18.13 -62.87 0.02
N THR A 196 -19.34 -63.42 -0.05
CA THR A 196 -19.60 -64.85 0.19
C THR A 196 -19.59 -65.56 -1.16
N THR A 197 -18.45 -66.12 -1.57
CA THR A 197 -18.32 -66.87 -2.83
C THR A 197 -18.67 -68.34 -2.61
N SER A 198 -19.73 -68.84 -3.24
CA SER A 198 -20.10 -70.26 -3.27
C SER A 198 -19.90 -70.82 -4.69
N ASP A 199 -18.66 -71.11 -5.07
CA ASP A 199 -18.35 -71.79 -6.33
C ASP A 199 -18.67 -73.28 -6.21
N THR A 200 -19.80 -73.72 -6.78
CA THR A 200 -20.15 -75.15 -6.91
C THR A 200 -20.03 -75.55 -8.37
N ALA A 201 -18.85 -76.03 -8.78
CA ALA A 201 -18.65 -76.59 -10.11
C ALA A 201 -18.98 -78.08 -10.12
N SER A 202 -20.14 -78.46 -10.68
CA SER A 202 -20.50 -79.84 -10.96
C SER A 202 -20.02 -80.21 -12.36
N LYS A 203 -18.92 -80.96 -12.50
CA LYS A 203 -18.55 -81.62 -13.77
C LYS A 203 -19.02 -83.07 -13.74
N ILE A 204 -19.96 -83.40 -14.64
CA ILE A 204 -20.32 -84.77 -15.00
C ILE A 204 -19.44 -85.16 -16.19
N GLY A 205 -18.53 -86.12 -15.99
CA GLY A 205 -17.87 -86.84 -17.07
C GLY A 205 -18.60 -88.14 -17.33
N VAL A 206 -19.20 -88.29 -18.50
CA VAL A 206 -19.78 -89.56 -19.01
C VAL A 206 -18.73 -90.18 -19.92
N ASP A 207 -18.01 -91.19 -19.45
CA ASP A 207 -17.19 -92.02 -20.33
C ASP A 207 -18.03 -93.20 -20.84
N SER A 208 -18.36 -93.10 -22.12
CA SER A 208 -19.14 -94.06 -22.90
C SER A 208 -18.32 -95.32 -23.21
N SER A 209 -18.84 -96.44 -22.74
CA SER A 209 -18.99 -97.75 -23.40
C SER A 209 -17.98 -98.25 -24.46
N THR A 210 -17.71 -99.55 -24.32
CA THR A 210 -17.49 -100.51 -25.42
C THR A 210 -16.05 -100.65 -25.94
N GLU A 211 -15.33 -101.64 -25.40
CA GLU A 211 -14.62 -102.62 -26.25
C GLU A 211 -14.30 -103.90 -25.46
N ALA A 212 -15.27 -104.81 -25.54
CA ALA A 212 -15.12 -106.26 -25.61
C ALA A 212 -13.69 -106.83 -25.52
N LYS A 213 -13.35 -107.46 -24.38
CA LYS A 213 -12.68 -108.77 -24.36
C LYS A 213 -13.25 -109.65 -23.26
N ALA A 214 -14.21 -110.46 -23.67
CA ALA A 214 -14.54 -111.72 -23.03
C ALA A 214 -13.32 -112.67 -23.02
N LYS A 215 -13.40 -113.69 -22.14
CA LYS A 215 -12.42 -114.77 -21.81
C LYS A 215 -11.51 -114.35 -20.63
N TYR A 216 -11.37 -115.10 -19.54
CA TYR A 216 -11.41 -116.56 -19.40
C TYR A 216 -11.45 -116.90 -17.89
N PHE A 217 -12.37 -117.79 -17.49
CA PHE A 217 -12.14 -118.87 -16.51
C PHE A 217 -11.66 -118.54 -15.07
N GLY A 218 -12.54 -118.77 -14.08
CA GLY A 218 -12.13 -119.08 -12.69
C GLY A 218 -12.78 -118.26 -11.58
N PHE A 219 -13.86 -118.79 -11.01
CA PHE A 219 -14.36 -118.64 -9.63
C PHE A 219 -14.31 -117.31 -8.84
N SER A 220 -15.50 -117.05 -8.27
CA SER A 220 -15.80 -116.51 -6.92
C SER A 220 -16.25 -115.06 -6.83
N ALA A 221 -17.52 -114.93 -6.41
CA ALA A 221 -18.20 -113.69 -6.10
C ALA A 221 -17.61 -113.01 -4.86
N LYS A 222 -17.55 -111.67 -4.88
CA LYS A 222 -17.73 -110.82 -3.70
C LYS A 222 -18.21 -109.44 -4.15
N LEU A 223 -19.49 -109.20 -3.90
CA LEU A 223 -20.15 -107.91 -3.96
C LEU A 223 -19.35 -106.88 -3.14
N ASN A 224 -18.92 -105.80 -3.79
CA ASN A 224 -18.45 -104.57 -3.14
C ASN A 224 -18.96 -103.40 -3.97
N VAL A 225 -20.19 -102.97 -3.69
CA VAL A 225 -20.70 -101.67 -4.15
C VAL A 225 -19.99 -100.61 -3.31
N SER A 226 -18.96 -100.00 -3.89
CA SER A 226 -18.35 -98.78 -3.34
C SER A 226 -18.79 -97.60 -4.22
N THR A 227 -19.88 -96.96 -3.82
CA THR A 227 -20.21 -95.60 -4.27
C THR A 227 -19.49 -94.63 -3.33
N SER A 228 -18.34 -94.11 -3.76
CA SER A 228 -17.58 -93.12 -2.99
C SER A 228 -18.07 -91.71 -3.34
N TYR A 229 -18.94 -91.15 -2.51
CA TYR A 229 -19.30 -89.73 -2.54
C TYR A 229 -18.25 -88.95 -1.74
N GLN A 230 -17.19 -88.46 -2.40
CA GLN A 230 -16.19 -87.59 -1.75
C GLN A 230 -16.61 -86.12 -1.90
N ARG A 231 -17.24 -85.58 -0.85
CA ARG A 231 -17.62 -84.17 -0.73
C ARG A 231 -16.47 -83.39 -0.07
N THR A 232 -15.64 -82.71 -0.86
CA THR A 232 -14.59 -81.83 -0.34
C THR A 232 -15.14 -80.41 -0.21
N THR A 233 -15.25 -79.93 1.04
CA THR A 233 -15.86 -78.63 1.40
C THR A 233 -14.75 -77.65 1.76
N ASN A 234 -14.65 -76.51 1.08
CA ASN A 234 -13.69 -75.46 1.41
C ASN A 234 -14.45 -74.21 1.88
N THR A 235 -14.57 -74.03 3.20
CA THR A 235 -15.29 -72.90 3.81
C THR A 235 -14.29 -71.83 4.21
N GLY A 236 -14.33 -70.67 3.56
CA GLY A 236 -13.52 -69.50 3.93
C GLY A 236 -14.28 -68.21 3.70
N SER A 237 -14.33 -67.34 4.71
CA SER A 237 -14.90 -65.98 4.62
C SER A 237 -13.76 -64.99 4.41
N LYS A 238 -13.70 -64.35 3.24
CA LYS A 238 -12.75 -63.27 2.97
C LYS A 238 -13.47 -61.93 3.09
N VAL A 239 -13.12 -61.17 4.12
CA VAL A 239 -13.66 -59.82 4.37
C VAL A 239 -12.66 -58.81 3.81
N ASP A 240 -12.95 -58.27 2.62
CA ASP A 240 -12.15 -57.20 2.02
C ASP A 240 -12.63 -55.85 2.57
N ARG A 241 -11.80 -55.23 3.43
CA ARG A 241 -12.04 -53.92 4.05
C ARG A 241 -11.16 -52.87 3.36
N THR A 242 -11.77 -51.84 2.78
CA THR A 242 -11.03 -50.73 2.17
C THR A 242 -11.43 -49.41 2.83
N TYR A 243 -10.46 -48.72 3.43
CA TYR A 243 -10.60 -47.40 4.03
C TYR A 243 -9.81 -46.38 3.19
N SER A 244 -10.40 -45.22 2.92
CA SER A 244 -9.74 -44.12 2.20
C SER A 244 -10.05 -42.80 2.91
N MET A 245 -9.03 -41.94 3.07
CA MET A 245 -9.16 -40.63 3.67
C MET A 245 -8.48 -39.59 2.77
N ALA A 246 -9.19 -38.51 2.45
CA ALA A 246 -8.64 -37.35 1.75
C ALA A 246 -8.77 -36.12 2.65
N VAL A 247 -7.70 -35.35 2.78
CA VAL A 247 -7.67 -34.09 3.52
C VAL A 247 -7.43 -32.96 2.53
N HIS A 248 -8.39 -32.05 2.42
CA HIS A 248 -8.31 -30.86 1.58
C HIS A 248 -8.12 -29.65 2.49
N VAL A 249 -7.06 -28.88 2.27
CA VAL A 249 -6.81 -27.63 3.01
C VAL A 249 -6.87 -26.48 2.02
N ARG A 250 -7.71 -25.48 2.32
CA ARG A 250 -7.81 -24.24 1.56
C ARG A 250 -7.20 -23.12 2.40
N ALA A 251 -6.04 -22.64 1.97
CA ALA A 251 -5.41 -21.45 2.54
C ALA A 251 -5.64 -20.25 1.62
N VAL A 252 -5.96 -19.11 2.21
CA VAL A 252 -6.18 -17.85 1.51
C VAL A 252 -5.28 -16.76 2.06
N GLN A 253 -5.01 -15.75 1.23
CA GLN A 253 -4.47 -14.50 1.69
C GLN A 253 -5.58 -13.75 2.41
N ASP A 254 -5.39 -13.45 3.69
CA ASP A 254 -6.38 -12.82 4.54
C ASP A 254 -6.09 -11.33 4.73
N GLU A 255 -7.10 -10.58 5.16
CA GLU A 255 -6.97 -9.15 5.44
C GLU A 255 -6.11 -8.91 6.70
N MET A 256 -5.49 -7.74 6.76
CA MET A 256 -4.57 -7.41 7.84
C MET A 256 -5.31 -7.36 9.20
N PRO A 257 -4.76 -7.95 10.27
CA PRO A 257 -5.38 -7.84 11.60
C PRO A 257 -5.47 -6.38 12.05
N ALA A 258 -6.62 -5.97 12.60
CA ALA A 258 -6.90 -4.59 13.01
C ALA A 258 -5.85 -3.95 13.96
N GLY A 259 -5.12 -4.75 14.73
CA GLY A 259 -4.02 -4.25 15.57
C GLY A 259 -2.79 -3.80 14.76
N MET A 260 -2.48 -4.50 13.67
CA MET A 260 -1.36 -4.17 12.79
C MET A 260 -1.69 -2.92 11.95
N GLU A 261 -2.92 -2.78 11.47
CA GLU A 261 -3.37 -1.56 10.80
C GLU A 261 -3.19 -0.31 11.66
N LYS A 262 -3.55 -0.39 12.95
CA LYS A 262 -3.35 0.73 13.90
C LYS A 262 -1.87 1.05 14.10
N LEU A 263 -1.00 0.04 14.16
CA LEU A 263 0.44 0.25 14.28
C LEU A 263 1.02 0.90 13.03
N LEU A 264 0.60 0.45 11.84
CA LEU A 264 1.01 1.07 10.58
C LEU A 264 0.49 2.50 10.48
N GLY A 265 -0.76 2.77 10.88
CA GLY A 265 -1.29 4.13 10.94
C GLY A 265 -0.50 5.06 11.87
N ILE A 266 -0.11 4.58 13.07
CA ILE A 266 0.76 5.36 13.98
C ILE A 266 2.14 5.60 13.36
N LEU A 267 2.68 4.62 12.64
CA LEU A 267 3.96 4.73 11.95
C LEU A 267 3.91 5.69 10.74
N GLU A 268 2.77 5.74 10.05
CA GLU A 268 2.48 6.71 8.99
C GLU A 268 2.34 8.13 9.54
N ASP A 269 1.63 8.29 10.66
CA ASP A 269 1.52 9.59 11.34
C ASP A 269 2.87 10.08 11.90
N ALA A 270 3.79 9.16 12.19
CA ALA A 270 5.15 9.47 12.61
C ALA A 270 6.06 9.92 11.45
N ILE A 271 5.60 9.95 10.20
CA ILE A 271 6.36 10.44 9.04
C ILE A 271 6.65 11.94 9.24
N LYS A 272 7.93 12.25 9.49
CA LYS A 272 8.39 13.64 9.64
C LYS A 272 8.98 14.12 8.32
N SER A 273 8.49 15.27 7.85
CA SER A 273 9.12 16.04 6.79
C SER A 273 9.86 17.21 7.42
N GLN A 274 11.19 17.23 7.31
CA GLN A 274 12.03 18.30 7.83
C GLN A 274 12.90 18.88 6.71
N PRO A 275 13.20 20.19 6.75
CA PRO A 275 14.20 20.75 5.86
C PRO A 275 15.55 20.06 6.14
N ALA A 276 16.23 19.60 5.09
CA ALA A 276 17.60 19.13 5.23
C ALA A 276 18.40 20.25 5.92
N SER A 277 19.03 19.95 7.05
CA SER A 277 19.91 20.90 7.72
C SER A 277 20.86 21.50 6.68
N LEU A 278 20.89 22.83 6.58
CA LEU A 278 21.70 23.56 5.62
C LEU A 278 23.11 22.96 5.59
N PRO A 279 23.73 22.74 4.41
CA PRO A 279 25.13 22.35 4.37
C PRO A 279 25.92 23.36 5.20
N SER A 280 26.65 22.87 6.20
CA SER A 280 27.61 23.67 6.96
C SER A 280 28.42 24.46 5.95
N ALA A 281 28.35 25.80 6.03
CA ALA A 281 28.97 26.69 5.08
C ALA A 281 30.41 26.22 4.84
N ALA A 282 30.69 25.80 3.61
CA ALA A 282 32.04 25.49 3.20
C ALA A 282 32.90 26.69 3.57
N ILE A 283 33.83 26.49 4.50
CA ILE A 283 34.86 27.44 4.87
C ILE A 283 35.56 27.81 3.56
N GLN A 284 35.30 29.01 3.03
CA GLN A 284 36.11 29.57 1.96
C GLN A 284 37.53 29.69 2.51
N PRO A 285 38.55 29.11 1.86
CA PRO A 285 39.93 29.40 2.24
C PRO A 285 40.16 30.89 1.99
N ALA A 286 40.61 31.59 3.03
CA ALA A 286 41.06 32.96 2.94
C ALA A 286 42.16 33.06 1.86
N GLY A 287 41.89 33.84 0.82
CA GLY A 287 42.89 34.33 -0.11
C GLY A 287 43.48 35.65 0.39
#